data_AF-K2GVN8-F1
#
_entry.id   AF-K2GVN8-F1
#
_cell.length_a   1.000
_cell.length_b   1.000
_cell.length_c   1.000
_cell.angle_alpha   90.00
_cell.angle_beta   90.00
_cell.angle_gamma   90.00
#
_symmetry.space_group_name_H-M   'P 1'
#
loop_
_entity.id
_entity.type
_entity.pdbx_description
1 polymer ?
#
loop_
_entity_poly.entity_id
_entity_poly.type
_entity_poly.pdbx_seq_one_letter_code
_entity_poly.pdbx_strand_id
1 'polypeptide(L)'
;MANKHGLKWSIVKKQAASRKMAKNKKASMQNFIWSENAQTRKNTSFKQRKHYYENKQNFPKKKLLNKDVNHLIEIGLIDERGFFVKWKKKNFITKSMTDAKGLDFYWMPRAK
;
A
#
# COMPACT_ATOMS: atom_id res chain seq x y z
N MET A 1 -1.19 21.97 54.73
CA MET A 1 -2.11 20.83 54.52
C MET A 1 -1.62 20.00 53.35
N ALA A 2 -1.44 18.69 53.56
CA ALA A 2 -1.12 17.74 52.50
C ALA A 2 -2.39 17.38 51.69
N ASN A 3 -2.24 16.97 50.42
CA ASN A 3 -3.39 16.50 49.64
C ASN A 3 -3.91 15.15 50.19
N LYS A 4 -5.01 14.62 49.61
CA LYS A 4 -5.61 13.31 49.94
C LYS A 4 -4.62 12.13 49.96
N HIS A 5 -3.45 12.29 49.35
CA HIS A 5 -2.39 11.28 49.25
C HIS A 5 -1.16 11.59 50.12
N GLY A 6 -1.25 12.52 51.07
CA GLY A 6 -0.16 12.85 52.00
C GLY A 6 0.98 13.67 51.39
N LEU A 7 0.84 14.17 50.15
CA LEU A 7 1.88 14.96 49.48
C LEU A 7 1.77 16.45 49.79
N LYS A 8 2.93 17.10 49.99
CA LYS A 8 3.02 18.56 50.09
C LYS A 8 2.58 19.21 48.77
N TRP A 9 1.84 20.31 48.87
CA TRP A 9 1.24 21.02 47.72
C TRP A 9 2.26 21.44 46.64
N SER A 10 3.48 21.81 47.03
CA SER A 10 4.57 22.16 46.11
C SER A 10 5.01 20.98 45.24
N ILE A 11 5.03 19.77 45.78
CA ILE A 11 5.39 18.54 45.06
C ILE A 11 4.30 18.20 44.04
N VAL A 12 3.03 18.31 44.44
CA VAL A 12 1.88 18.06 43.56
C VAL A 12 1.90 19.02 42.36
N LYS A 13 2.21 20.31 42.59
CA LYS A 13 2.37 21.30 41.51
C LYS A 13 3.52 20.95 40.56
N LYS A 14 4.68 20.54 41.09
CA LYS A 14 5.83 20.10 40.28
C LYS A 14 5.51 18.86 39.44
N GLN A 15 4.81 17.88 40.01
CA GLN A 15 4.33 16.69 39.30
C GLN A 15 3.28 17.00 38.24
N ALA A 16 2.38 17.95 38.49
CA ALA A 16 1.38 18.39 37.51
C ALA A 16 2.05 19.12 36.33
N ALA A 17 3.02 19.99 36.60
CA ALA A 17 3.80 20.68 35.57
C ALA A 17 4.61 19.70 34.71
N SER A 18 5.27 18.72 35.31
CA SER A 18 6.04 17.69 34.57
C SER A 18 5.12 16.83 33.69
N ARG A 19 3.93 16.45 34.17
CA ARG A 19 2.91 15.73 33.38
C ARG A 19 2.40 16.55 32.21
N LYS A 20 2.14 17.86 32.39
CA LYS A 20 1.74 18.77 31.30
C LYS A 20 2.82 18.86 30.21
N MET A 21 4.09 19.00 30.60
CA MET A 21 5.22 19.04 29.65
C MET A 21 5.41 17.71 28.91
N ALA A 22 5.28 16.57 29.60
CA ALA A 22 5.42 15.24 28.98
C ALA A 22 4.28 14.91 27.99
N LYS A 23 3.05 15.38 28.28
CA LYS A 23 1.89 15.16 27.40
C LYS A 23 2.08 15.82 26.03
N ASN A 24 2.67 17.02 26.00
CA ASN A 24 2.86 17.80 24.77
C ASN A 24 4.07 17.33 23.94
N LYS A 25 5.08 16.69 24.54
CA LYS A 25 6.24 16.12 23.81
C LYS A 25 5.86 14.96 22.87
N LYS A 26 4.83 14.18 23.19
CA LYS A 26 4.36 13.09 22.33
C LYS A 26 3.65 13.61 21.08
N ALA A 27 2.93 14.72 21.20
CA ALA A 27 2.19 15.34 20.10
C ALA A 27 3.11 16.00 19.05
N SER A 28 4.18 16.69 19.49
CA SER A 28 5.14 17.31 18.57
C SER A 28 5.91 16.27 17.73
N MET A 29 6.27 15.14 18.34
CA MET A 29 6.91 14.02 17.65
C MET A 29 5.95 13.37 16.65
N GLN A 30 4.65 13.28 16.97
CA GLN A 30 3.63 12.82 16.04
C GLN A 30 3.55 13.72 14.80
N ASN A 31 3.50 15.04 14.97
CA ASN A 31 3.39 15.97 13.83
C ASN A 31 4.59 15.88 12.87
N PHE A 32 5.81 15.80 13.40
CA PHE A 32 7.03 15.56 12.61
C PHE A 32 7.00 14.21 11.87
N ILE A 33 6.47 13.19 12.53
CA ILE A 33 6.30 11.84 11.98
C ILE A 33 5.22 11.81 10.87
N TRP A 34 4.18 12.64 10.92
CA TRP A 34 3.12 12.69 9.90
C TRP A 34 3.44 13.60 8.69
N SER A 35 4.45 14.46 8.78
CA SER A 35 4.93 15.24 7.62
C SER A 35 5.83 14.46 6.66
N GLU A 36 6.36 13.31 7.07
CA GLU A 36 7.18 12.46 6.20
C GLU A 36 6.35 11.43 5.43
N ASN A 37 6.80 11.10 4.20
CA ASN A 37 6.22 10.03 3.40
C ASN A 37 6.31 8.69 4.18
N ALA A 38 5.20 7.95 4.26
CA ALA A 38 5.15 6.67 4.97
C ALA A 38 6.21 5.65 4.49
N GLN A 39 6.66 5.79 3.23
CA GLN A 39 7.71 4.96 2.64
C GLN A 39 9.11 5.31 3.14
N THR A 40 9.42 6.60 3.35
CA THR A 40 10.74 7.03 3.88
C THR A 40 10.87 6.64 5.35
N ARG A 41 9.77 6.70 6.10
CA ARG A 41 9.69 6.27 7.50
C ARG A 41 9.98 4.79 7.75
N LYS A 42 9.68 3.91 6.78
CA LYS A 42 9.92 2.46 6.91
C LYS A 42 11.34 2.06 6.47
N ASN A 43 12.01 2.92 5.72
CA ASN A 43 13.30 2.66 5.09
C ASN A 43 14.42 3.46 5.77
N THR A 44 14.50 3.41 7.10
CA THR A 44 15.45 4.21 7.89
C THR A 44 16.88 3.71 7.75
N SER A 45 17.08 2.40 7.61
CA SER A 45 18.42 1.81 7.43
C SER A 45 18.80 1.66 5.96
N PHE A 46 20.11 1.75 5.68
CA PHE A 46 20.65 1.47 4.33
C PHE A 46 20.28 0.06 3.84
N LYS A 47 20.29 -0.94 4.74
CA LYS A 47 19.90 -2.32 4.42
C LYS A 47 18.44 -2.41 3.96
N GLN A 48 17.51 -1.75 4.66
CA GLN A 48 16.09 -1.73 4.26
C GLN A 48 15.85 -1.01 2.94
N ARG A 49 16.57 0.10 2.69
CA ARG A 49 16.52 0.80 1.38
C ARG A 49 16.99 -0.10 0.24
N LYS A 50 18.14 -0.77 0.43
CA LYS A 50 18.72 -1.68 -0.56
C LYS A 50 17.78 -2.85 -0.86
N HIS A 51 17.28 -3.53 0.18
CA HIS A 51 16.34 -4.64 0.03
C HIS A 51 15.03 -4.21 -0.68
N TYR A 52 14.48 -3.05 -0.35
CA TYR A 52 13.30 -2.51 -1.05
C TYR A 52 13.59 -2.22 -2.53
N TYR A 53 14.77 -1.66 -2.83
CA TYR A 53 15.19 -1.39 -4.21
C TYR A 53 15.40 -2.68 -5.00
N GLU A 54 16.10 -3.66 -4.42
CA GLU A 54 16.31 -4.99 -5.01
C GLU A 54 14.98 -5.68 -5.29
N ASN A 55 14.03 -5.64 -4.35
CA ASN A 55 12.68 -6.14 -4.59
C ASN A 55 12.02 -5.39 -5.76
N LYS A 56 12.08 -4.06 -5.82
CA LYS A 56 11.51 -3.30 -6.94
C LYS A 56 12.12 -3.67 -8.30
N GLN A 57 13.40 -4.00 -8.36
CA GLN A 57 14.08 -4.44 -9.59
C GLN A 57 13.75 -5.89 -9.95
N ASN A 58 13.69 -6.78 -8.95
CA ASN A 58 13.43 -8.21 -9.13
C ASN A 58 11.95 -8.51 -9.42
N PHE A 59 11.03 -7.64 -9.00
CA PHE A 59 9.65 -7.74 -9.42
C PHE A 59 9.52 -7.24 -10.87
N PRO A 60 9.15 -8.11 -11.83
CA PRO A 60 8.94 -7.66 -13.21
C PRO A 60 7.93 -6.52 -13.21
N LYS A 61 8.22 -5.46 -13.98
CA LYS A 61 7.30 -4.32 -14.13
C LYS A 61 5.93 -4.90 -14.49
N LYS A 62 4.90 -4.67 -13.67
CA LYS A 62 3.51 -5.12 -13.90
C LYS A 62 2.88 -4.58 -15.20
N LYS A 63 3.64 -3.90 -16.04
CA LYS A 63 3.21 -3.24 -17.28
C LYS A 63 3.74 -4.07 -18.45
N LEU A 64 2.85 -4.40 -19.37
CA LEU A 64 3.20 -5.02 -20.64
C LEU A 64 4.18 -4.10 -21.40
N LEU A 65 5.20 -4.69 -22.02
CA LEU A 65 6.20 -3.95 -22.83
C LEU A 65 5.52 -3.23 -23.99
N ASN A 66 4.59 -3.92 -24.65
CA ASN A 66 3.71 -3.39 -25.67
C ASN A 66 2.25 -3.72 -25.32
N LYS A 67 1.32 -2.83 -25.67
CA LYS A 67 -0.13 -3.01 -25.50
C LYS A 67 -0.85 -3.40 -26.80
N ASP A 68 -0.11 -3.55 -27.90
CA ASP A 68 -0.68 -3.96 -29.18
C ASP A 68 -1.25 -5.38 -29.09
N VAL A 69 -2.52 -5.52 -29.46
CA VAL A 69 -3.28 -6.78 -29.31
C VAL A 69 -2.64 -7.90 -30.14
N ASN A 70 -2.28 -7.62 -31.39
CA ASN A 70 -1.68 -8.62 -32.29
C ASN A 70 -0.37 -9.19 -31.74
N HIS A 71 0.49 -8.33 -31.21
CA HIS A 71 1.76 -8.73 -30.62
C HIS A 71 1.57 -9.55 -29.33
N LEU A 72 0.56 -9.21 -28.52
CA LEU A 72 0.23 -9.96 -27.31
C LEU A 72 -0.35 -11.35 -27.61
N ILE A 73 -1.06 -11.50 -28.74
CA ILE A 73 -1.54 -12.80 -29.25
C ILE A 73 -0.34 -13.61 -29.78
N GLU A 74 0.54 -12.99 -30.56
CA GLU A 74 1.73 -13.63 -31.15
C GLU A 74 2.67 -14.22 -30.09
N ILE A 75 2.90 -13.51 -28.97
CA ILE A 75 3.70 -14.00 -27.84
C ILE A 75 2.96 -15.08 -27.03
N GLY A 76 1.67 -15.29 -27.27
CA GLY A 76 0.82 -16.24 -26.52
C GLY A 76 0.45 -15.73 -25.13
N LEU A 77 0.43 -14.41 -24.92
CA LEU A 77 0.09 -13.81 -23.64
C LEU A 77 -1.43 -13.71 -23.45
N ILE A 78 -2.15 -13.43 -24.54
CA ILE A 78 -3.61 -13.42 -24.61
C ILE A 78 -4.10 -14.39 -25.68
N ASP A 79 -5.26 -14.98 -25.43
CA ASP A 79 -6.05 -15.79 -26.37
C ASP A 79 -6.64 -14.89 -27.48
N GLU A 80 -7.08 -15.48 -28.59
CA GLU A 80 -7.69 -14.79 -29.74
C GLU A 80 -8.93 -13.96 -29.33
N ARG A 81 -9.63 -14.42 -28.28
CA ARG A 81 -10.78 -13.70 -27.70
C ARG A 81 -10.39 -12.50 -26.85
N GLY A 82 -9.10 -12.37 -26.50
CA GLY A 82 -8.55 -11.28 -25.69
C GLY A 82 -8.38 -11.58 -24.20
N PHE A 83 -8.55 -12.83 -23.75
CA PHE A 83 -8.30 -13.21 -22.34
C PHE A 83 -6.84 -13.53 -22.09
N PHE A 84 -6.30 -13.21 -20.91
CA PHE A 84 -4.95 -13.67 -20.56
C PHE A 84 -4.94 -15.17 -20.31
N VAL A 85 -3.97 -15.86 -20.91
CA VAL A 85 -3.81 -17.32 -20.77
C VAL A 85 -3.49 -17.69 -19.32
N LYS A 86 -2.75 -16.83 -18.61
CA LYS A 86 -2.43 -16.99 -17.19
C LYS A 86 -2.80 -15.75 -16.39
N TRP A 87 -3.04 -15.95 -15.10
CA TRP A 87 -3.22 -14.91 -14.07
C TRP A 87 -4.55 -14.14 -14.08
N LYS A 88 -5.02 -13.67 -15.24
CA LYS A 88 -6.11 -12.68 -15.27
C LYS A 88 -7.29 -13.12 -16.15
N LYS A 89 -8.42 -13.42 -15.50
CA LYS A 89 -9.69 -13.78 -16.17
C LYS A 89 -10.43 -12.60 -16.83
N LYS A 90 -9.87 -11.39 -16.72
CA LYS A 90 -10.44 -10.18 -17.32
C LYS A 90 -9.91 -10.02 -18.74
N ASN A 91 -10.82 -9.81 -19.68
CA ASN A 91 -10.50 -9.60 -21.09
C ASN A 91 -9.74 -8.28 -21.28
N PHE A 92 -8.64 -8.32 -22.02
CA PHE A 92 -7.78 -7.18 -22.31
C PHE A 92 -8.41 -6.21 -23.32
N ILE A 93 -9.14 -6.75 -24.31
CA ILE A 93 -9.79 -6.00 -25.40
C ILE A 93 -11.05 -5.32 -24.86
N THR A 94 -11.99 -6.08 -24.32
CA THR A 94 -13.28 -5.54 -23.85
C THR A 94 -13.17 -4.85 -22.48
N LYS A 95 -12.05 -5.04 -21.77
CA LYS A 95 -11.83 -4.56 -20.39
C LYS A 95 -12.94 -5.01 -19.43
N SER A 96 -13.63 -6.10 -19.74
CA SER A 96 -14.69 -6.70 -18.95
C SER A 96 -14.36 -8.17 -18.62
N MET A 97 -15.26 -8.88 -17.96
CA MET A 97 -15.08 -10.31 -17.65
C MET A 97 -15.64 -11.23 -18.76
N THR A 98 -16.06 -10.65 -19.88
CA THR A 98 -16.64 -11.33 -21.04
C THR A 98 -15.94 -10.91 -22.33
N ASP A 99 -16.01 -11.75 -23.35
CA ASP A 99 -15.59 -11.43 -24.71
C ASP A 99 -16.67 -10.61 -25.45
N ALA A 100 -16.42 -10.34 -26.74
CA ALA A 100 -17.36 -9.62 -27.60
C ALA A 100 -18.69 -10.37 -27.80
N LYS A 101 -18.71 -11.69 -27.60
CA LYS A 101 -19.89 -12.55 -27.71
C LYS A 101 -20.65 -12.68 -26.38
N GLY A 102 -20.17 -12.05 -25.31
CA GLY A 102 -20.78 -12.12 -23.98
C GLY A 102 -20.41 -13.39 -23.19
N LEU A 103 -19.48 -14.18 -23.70
CA LEU A 103 -18.99 -15.40 -23.04
C LEU A 103 -17.79 -15.08 -22.18
N ASP A 104 -17.66 -15.82 -21.10
CA ASP A 104 -16.62 -15.63 -20.13
C ASP A 104 -15.37 -16.49 -20.43
N PHE A 105 -14.35 -16.42 -19.57
CA PHE A 105 -13.11 -17.20 -19.78
C PHE A 105 -13.37 -18.70 -19.96
N TYR A 106 -14.39 -19.24 -19.29
CA TYR A 106 -14.80 -20.64 -19.31
C TYR A 106 -15.90 -20.94 -20.33
N TRP A 107 -16.13 -20.05 -21.31
CA TRP A 107 -17.20 -20.19 -22.30
C TRP A 107 -18.62 -20.14 -21.72
N MET A 108 -18.79 -19.65 -20.49
CA MET A 108 -20.10 -19.53 -19.88
C MET A 108 -20.67 -18.13 -20.12
N PRO A 109 -21.97 -17.98 -20.41
CA PRO A 109 -22.60 -16.68 -20.40
C PRO A 109 -22.57 -16.12 -18.97
N ARG A 110 -22.07 -14.90 -18.80
CA ARG A 110 -22.19 -14.18 -17.53
C ARG A 110 -23.52 -13.43 -17.53
N ALA A 111 -24.32 -13.63 -16.48
CA ALA A 111 -25.48 -12.78 -16.24
C ALA A 111 -25.04 -11.31 -16.22
N LYS A 112 -25.72 -10.47 -16.99
CA LYS A 112 -25.50 -9.02 -17.02
C LYS A 112 -26.01 -8.38 -15.73
#